data_AF-A0A946VJR8-F1
#
_entry.id   AF-A0A946VJR8-F1
#
_cell.length_a   1.000
_cell.length_b   1.000
_cell.length_c   1.000
_cell.angle_alpha   90.00
_cell.angle_beta   90.00
_cell.angle_gamma   90.00
#
_symmetry.space_group_name_H-M   'P 1'
#
loop_
_entity.id
_entity.type
_entity.pdbx_description
1 polymer ?
#
loop_
_entity_poly.entity_id
_entity_poly.type
_entity_poly.pdbx_seq_one_letter_code
_entity_poly.pdbx_strand_id
1 'polypeptide(L)'
;MESIGKELLKVAQAVALLLLFSSIAITTATAQESAPSLQTVLTRYAGATRTSPTTDEELARRLFRRGNTYSNLERHEEAIEEFEQCIAADPNFAEGYRNLANT
;
A
#
# COMPACT_ATOMS: atom_id res chain seq x y z
N MET A 1 43.18 -40.03 -12.47
CA MET A 1 42.43 -39.04 -13.26
C MET A 1 40.91 -39.14 -13.07
N GLU A 2 40.35 -40.31 -12.75
CA GLU A 2 38.88 -40.50 -12.64
C GLU A 2 38.23 -39.89 -11.38
N SER A 3 39.00 -39.64 -10.31
CA SER A 3 38.48 -39.06 -9.06
C SER A 3 38.25 -37.54 -9.15
N ILE A 4 39.09 -36.83 -9.90
CA ILE A 4 39.04 -35.36 -10.00
C ILE A 4 37.77 -34.90 -10.76
N GLY A 5 37.39 -35.63 -11.82
CA GLY A 5 36.17 -35.31 -12.57
C GLY A 5 34.87 -35.49 -11.76
N LYS A 6 34.84 -36.45 -10.83
CA LYS A 6 33.68 -36.70 -9.96
C LYS A 6 33.53 -35.61 -8.88
N GLU A 7 34.62 -35.10 -8.33
CA GLU A 7 34.60 -33.98 -7.38
C GLU A 7 34.19 -32.66 -8.05
N LEU A 8 34.67 -32.40 -9.27
CA LEU A 8 34.24 -31.23 -10.05
C LEU A 8 32.74 -31.25 -10.37
N LEU A 9 32.19 -32.44 -10.65
CA LEU A 9 30.76 -32.60 -10.90
C LEU A 9 29.91 -32.32 -9.66
N LYS A 10 30.36 -32.75 -8.47
CA LYS A 10 29.68 -32.47 -7.19
C LYS A 10 29.69 -30.98 -6.87
N VAL A 11 30.81 -30.31 -7.07
CA VAL A 11 30.94 -28.86 -6.85
C VAL A 11 30.01 -28.09 -7.80
N ALA A 12 29.96 -28.47 -9.08
CA ALA A 12 29.06 -27.85 -10.05
C ALA A 12 27.58 -28.03 -9.67
N GLN A 13 27.18 -29.21 -9.19
CA GLN A 13 25.81 -29.48 -8.71
C GLN A 13 25.47 -28.67 -7.46
N ALA A 14 26.40 -28.55 -6.51
CA ALA A 14 26.19 -27.77 -5.29
C ALA A 14 26.00 -26.27 -5.60
N VAL A 15 26.80 -25.72 -6.53
CA VAL A 15 26.67 -24.33 -6.98
C VAL A 15 25.33 -24.11 -7.70
N ALA A 16 24.92 -25.03 -8.57
CA ALA A 16 23.62 -24.95 -9.26
C ALA A 16 22.44 -24.95 -8.28
N LEU A 17 22.49 -25.80 -7.24
CA LEU A 17 21.48 -25.82 -6.18
C LEU A 17 21.43 -24.51 -5.40
N LEU A 18 22.58 -23.96 -4.99
CA LEU A 18 22.64 -22.70 -4.26
C LEU A 18 22.04 -21.52 -5.04
N LEU A 19 22.26 -21.47 -6.36
CA LEU A 19 21.67 -20.44 -7.23
C LEU A 19 20.15 -20.59 -7.33
N LEU A 20 19.63 -21.82 -7.40
CA LEU A 20 18.19 -22.09 -7.41
C LEU A 20 17.50 -21.75 -6.09
N PHE A 21 18.18 -21.89 -4.95
CA PHE A 21 17.61 -21.49 -3.65
C PHE A 21 17.56 -19.97 -3.47
N SER A 22 18.53 -19.24 -4.03
CA SER A 22 18.55 -17.77 -3.94
C SER A 22 17.38 -17.10 -4.69
N SER A 23 16.94 -17.65 -5.83
CA SER A 23 15.82 -17.11 -6.60
C SER A 23 14.47 -17.31 -5.90
N ILE A 24 14.32 -18.39 -5.14
CA ILE A 24 13.11 -18.66 -4.35
C ILE A 24 12.98 -17.64 -3.20
N ALA A 25 14.08 -17.29 -2.53
CA ALA A 25 14.08 -16.35 -1.41
C ALA A 25 13.84 -14.88 -1.83
N ILE A 26 14.31 -14.48 -3.01
CA ILE A 26 14.13 -13.09 -3.51
C ILE A 26 12.68 -12.82 -3.91
N THR A 27 11.92 -13.85 -4.31
CA THR A 27 10.54 -13.66 -4.79
C THR A 27 9.55 -13.42 -3.65
N THR A 28 9.79 -13.95 -2.43
CA THR A 28 8.90 -13.75 -1.28
C THR A 28 9.21 -12.51 -0.44
N ALA A 29 10.27 -11.75 -0.77
CA ALA A 29 10.74 -10.63 0.04
C ALA A 29 10.13 -9.26 -0.34
N THR A 30 9.14 -9.20 -1.24
CA THR A 30 8.42 -7.96 -1.55
C THR A 30 6.93 -8.06 -1.23
N ALA A 31 6.60 -8.53 -0.03
CA ALA A 31 5.38 -8.05 0.63
C ALA A 31 5.65 -6.65 1.18
N GLN A 32 5.92 -5.70 0.27
CA GLN A 32 5.93 -4.29 0.59
C GLN A 32 4.47 -3.84 0.50
N GLU A 33 3.75 -3.90 1.62
CA GLU A 33 2.51 -3.13 1.79
C GLU A 33 2.91 -1.64 1.73
N SER A 34 3.03 -1.16 0.50
CA SER A 34 3.27 0.23 0.22
C SER A 34 1.94 0.90 0.44
N ALA A 35 1.82 1.73 1.48
CA ALA A 35 0.72 2.67 1.58
C ALA A 35 0.52 3.31 0.19
N PRO A 36 -0.71 3.35 -0.34
CA PRO A 36 -0.97 3.77 -1.71
C PRO A 36 -0.26 5.11 -1.95
N SER A 37 0.61 5.15 -2.97
CA SER A 37 1.40 6.34 -3.24
C SER A 37 0.49 7.55 -3.39
N LEU A 38 0.93 8.74 -2.97
CA LEU A 38 0.16 9.97 -3.15
C LEU A 38 -0.32 10.13 -4.59
N GLN A 39 0.44 9.64 -5.56
CA GLN A 39 0.06 9.63 -6.97
C GLN A 39 -1.15 8.72 -7.26
N THR A 40 -1.24 7.55 -6.63
CA THR A 40 -2.38 6.64 -6.71
C THR A 40 -3.64 7.27 -6.13
N VAL A 41 -3.50 7.87 -4.94
CA VAL A 41 -4.59 8.58 -4.26
C VAL A 41 -5.08 9.74 -5.14
N LEU A 42 -4.17 10.61 -5.59
CA LEU A 42 -4.49 11.74 -6.46
C LEU A 42 -5.11 11.30 -7.78
N THR A 43 -4.67 10.18 -8.37
CA THR A 43 -5.26 9.64 -9.60
C THR A 43 -6.69 9.15 -9.38
N ARG A 44 -6.98 8.54 -8.21
CA ARG A 44 -8.32 8.12 -7.81
C ARG A 44 -9.29 9.31 -7.74
N TYR A 45 -8.80 10.47 -7.30
CA TYR A 45 -9.60 11.68 -7.12
C TYR A 45 -9.52 12.67 -8.28
N ALA A 46 -8.60 12.50 -9.24
CA ALA A 46 -8.46 13.39 -10.40
C ALA A 46 -9.70 13.40 -11.32
N GLY A 47 -10.58 12.40 -11.20
CA GLY A 47 -11.87 12.36 -11.90
C GLY A 47 -13.00 13.16 -11.22
N ALA A 48 -12.81 13.65 -10.00
CA ALA A 48 -13.78 14.49 -9.28
C ALA A 48 -13.68 15.93 -9.82
N THR A 49 -14.26 16.15 -11.00
CA THR A 49 -14.32 17.47 -11.64
C THR A 49 -15.02 18.50 -10.74
N ARG A 50 -14.37 19.66 -10.58
CA ARG A 50 -14.69 20.81 -9.70
C ARG A 50 -15.99 21.54 -10.05
N THR A 51 -17.13 20.86 -10.10
CA THR A 51 -18.40 21.52 -10.42
C THR A 51 -19.52 21.05 -9.51
N SER A 52 -20.07 21.99 -8.74
CA SER A 52 -21.49 22.04 -8.31
C SER A 52 -21.93 21.25 -7.05
N PRO A 53 -23.08 21.62 -6.44
CA PRO A 53 -23.34 21.64 -5.01
C PRO A 53 -23.87 20.30 -4.47
N THR A 54 -23.10 19.23 -4.64
CA THR A 54 -23.43 17.88 -4.14
C THR A 54 -22.59 17.47 -2.93
N THR A 55 -21.94 18.42 -2.25
CA THR A 55 -21.13 18.16 -1.06
C THR A 55 -22.05 17.83 0.10
N ASP A 56 -22.07 16.57 0.52
CA ASP A 56 -22.70 16.18 1.79
C ASP A 56 -21.68 16.45 2.90
N GLU A 57 -21.57 17.72 3.29
CA GLU A 57 -20.65 18.20 4.32
C GLU A 57 -20.86 17.46 5.65
N GLU A 58 -22.10 17.10 5.97
CA GLU A 58 -22.43 16.38 7.19
C GLU A 58 -21.94 14.93 7.14
N LEU A 59 -22.14 14.24 6.01
CA LEU A 59 -21.57 12.92 5.77
C LEU A 59 -20.03 12.96 5.84
N ALA A 60 -19.38 13.91 5.18
CA ALA A 60 -17.93 14.08 5.21
C ALA A 60 -17.42 14.26 6.66
N ARG A 61 -18.09 15.10 7.45
CA ARG A 61 -17.76 15.34 8.87
C ARG A 61 -17.93 14.09 9.73
N ARG A 62 -18.97 13.27 9.48
CA ARG A 62 -19.19 12.01 10.20
C ARG A 62 -18.12 10.98 9.87
N LEU A 63 -17.80 10.81 8.60
CA LEU A 63 -16.73 9.91 8.11
C LEU A 63 -15.37 10.33 8.69
N PHE A 64 -15.05 11.62 8.68
CA PHE A 64 -13.84 12.16 9.30
C PHE A 64 -13.73 11.82 10.79
N ARG A 65 -14.81 11.97 11.56
CA ARG A 65 -14.82 11.61 12.99
C ARG A 65 -14.60 10.11 13.20
N ARG A 66 -15.17 9.26 12.34
CA ARG A 66 -14.98 7.81 12.38
C ARG A 66 -13.53 7.43 12.03
N GLY A 67 -12.96 8.03 10.99
CA GLY A 67 -11.54 7.85 10.63
C GLY A 67 -10.59 8.25 11.75
N ASN A 68 -10.83 9.39 12.43
CA ASN A 68 -10.05 9.76 13.61
C ASN A 68 -10.18 8.76 14.75
N THR A 69 -11.37 8.15 14.91
CA THR A 69 -11.58 7.13 15.94
C THR A 69 -10.75 5.89 15.62
N TYR A 70 -10.74 5.44 14.37
CA TYR A 70 -9.89 4.31 13.97
C TYR A 70 -8.40 4.62 14.05
N SER A 71 -7.98 5.83 13.67
CA SER A 71 -6.58 6.28 13.80
C SER A 71 -6.12 6.28 15.25
N ASN A 72 -6.94 6.77 16.18
CA ASN A 72 -6.65 6.72 17.62
C ASN A 72 -6.62 5.30 18.20
N LEU A 73 -7.26 4.34 17.53
CA LEU A 73 -7.23 2.92 17.89
C LEU A 73 -6.10 2.16 17.18
N GLU A 74 -5.19 2.85 16.49
CA GLU A 74 -4.10 2.28 15.68
C GLU A 74 -4.60 1.35 14.55
N ARG A 75 -5.86 1.52 14.13
CA ARG A 75 -6.48 0.80 13.01
C ARG A 75 -6.35 1.64 11.74
N HIS A 76 -5.12 1.73 11.24
CA HIS A 76 -4.73 2.66 10.18
C HIS A 76 -5.45 2.38 8.85
N GLU A 77 -5.64 1.12 8.47
CA GLU A 77 -6.29 0.75 7.21
C GLU A 77 -7.75 1.21 7.17
N GLU A 78 -8.48 1.01 8.28
CA GLU A 78 -9.87 1.46 8.39
C GLU A 78 -9.96 2.98 8.47
N ALA A 79 -9.01 3.63 9.14
CA ALA A 79 -8.94 5.08 9.16
C ALA A 79 -8.73 5.66 7.75
N ILE A 80 -7.87 5.05 6.94
CA ILE A 80 -7.65 5.41 5.54
C ILE A 80 -8.94 5.28 4.73
N GLU A 81 -9.66 4.15 4.83
CA GLU A 81 -10.93 3.96 4.13
C GLU A 81 -11.97 5.03 4.49
N GLU A 82 -12.05 5.42 5.76
CA GLU A 82 -12.95 6.48 6.22
C GLU A 82 -12.56 7.86 5.68
N PHE A 83 -11.26 8.18 5.67
CA PHE A 83 -10.78 9.44 5.10
C PHE A 83 -10.95 9.48 3.58
N GLU A 84 -10.80 8.35 2.89
CA GLU A 84 -11.08 8.24 1.45
C GLU A 84 -12.56 8.50 1.13
N GLN A 85 -13.47 7.95 1.93
CA GLN A 85 -14.92 8.20 1.80
C GLN A 85 -15.28 9.65 2.16
N CYS A 86 -14.62 10.24 3.17
CA CYS A 86 -14.79 11.63 3.56
C CYS A 86 -14.49 12.58 2.38
N ILE A 87 -13.37 12.36 1.70
CA ILE A 87 -12.95 13.11 0.52
C ILE A 87 -13.92 12.91 -0.65
N ALA A 88 -14.47 11.71 -0.83
CA ALA A 88 -15.47 11.45 -1.86
C ALA A 88 -16.80 12.18 -1.59
N ALA A 89 -17.19 12.31 -0.32
CA ALA A 89 -18.43 12.97 0.11
C ALA A 89 -18.33 14.51 0.01
N ASP A 90 -17.18 15.08 0.38
CA ASP A 90 -16.86 16.48 0.14
C ASP A 90 -15.40 16.63 -0.28
N PRO A 91 -15.15 16.78 -1.60
CA PRO A 91 -13.80 17.01 -2.13
C PRO A 91 -13.16 18.33 -1.67
N ASN A 92 -13.88 19.22 -1.00
CA ASN A 92 -13.33 20.44 -0.42
C ASN A 92 -13.03 20.30 1.09
N PHE A 93 -13.26 19.13 1.68
CA PHE A 93 -13.03 18.87 3.11
C PHE A 93 -11.54 18.69 3.40
N ALA A 94 -10.84 19.82 3.60
CA ALA A 94 -9.39 19.89 3.74
C ALA A 94 -8.83 19.00 4.87
N GLU A 95 -9.56 18.85 5.97
CA GLU A 95 -9.15 18.01 7.09
C GLU A 95 -9.09 16.53 6.74
N GLY A 96 -9.91 16.06 5.80
CA GLY A 96 -9.91 14.68 5.31
C GLY A 96 -8.60 14.35 4.60
N TYR A 97 -8.17 15.23 3.68
CA TYR A 97 -6.88 15.09 2.99
C TYR A 97 -5.69 15.14 3.95
N ARG A 98 -5.72 16.07 4.92
CA ARG A 98 -4.63 16.21 5.90
C ARG A 98 -4.45 14.95 6.73
N ASN A 99 -5.55 14.34 7.18
CA ASN A 99 -5.47 13.16 8.03
C ASN A 99 -5.16 11.90 7.22
N LEU A 100 -5.65 11.77 5.99
CA LEU A 100 -5.22 10.70 5.08
C LEU A 100 -3.71 10.72 4.84
N ALA A 101 -3.10 11.91 4.74
CA ALA A 101 -1.65 12.03 4.55
C ALA A 101 -0.82 11.71 5.82
N ASN A 102 -1.44 11.74 7.00
CA ASN A 102 -0.78 11.54 8.29
C ASN A 102 -1.04 10.15 8.92
N THR A 103 -1.95 9.37 8.35
CA THR A 103 -2.41 8.08 8.88
C THR A 103 -1.61 6.94 8.26
#